data_AF-A0A257IUC2-F1
#
_entry.id   AF-A0A257IUC2-F1
#
_cell.length_a   1.000
_cell.length_b   1.000
_cell.length_c   1.000
_cell.angle_alpha   90.00
_cell.angle_beta   90.00
_cell.angle_gamma   90.00
#
_symmetry.space_group_name_H-M   'P 1'
#
loop_
_entity.id
_entity.type
_entity.pdbx_description
1 polymer ?
#
loop_
_entity_poly.entity_id
_entity_poly.type
_entity_poly.pdbx_seq_one_letter_code
_entity_poly.pdbx_strand_id
1 'polypeptide(L)' 'MNYLSPSFGLVFWQIMVFSFWLFMIFAIIDIVRSKFEGNHKLIWVLVTIFVPFGGLIYFILGRKNKVKE' A
#
# COMPACT_ATOMS: atom_id res chain seq x y z
N MET A 1 4.81 9.58 -38.45
CA MET A 1 5.17 8.59 -37.41
C MET A 1 5.62 9.28 -36.11
N ASN A 2 4.94 10.35 -35.64
CA ASN A 2 5.36 11.13 -34.44
C ASN A 2 4.32 11.13 -33.29
N TYR A 3 3.33 10.24 -33.34
CA TYR A 3 2.21 10.21 -32.38
C TYR A 3 2.34 9.11 -31.33
N LEU A 4 3.46 8.37 -31.34
CA LEU A 4 3.72 7.24 -30.44
C LEU A 4 4.68 7.58 -29.30
N SER A 5 5.13 8.84 -29.17
CA SER A 5 5.87 9.27 -27.99
C SER A 5 4.89 9.59 -26.85
N PRO A 6 4.95 8.87 -25.72
CA PRO A 6 4.20 9.26 -24.55
C PRO A 6 4.64 10.67 -24.12
N SER A 7 3.68 11.56 -23.87
CA SER A 7 4.02 12.87 -23.31
C SER A 7 4.66 12.68 -21.93
N PHE A 8 5.54 13.61 -21.54
CA PHE A 8 6.20 13.56 -20.24
C PHE A 8 5.21 13.43 -19.07
N GLY A 9 4.06 14.10 -19.16
CA GLY A 9 2.99 14.00 -18.17
C GLY A 9 2.39 12.60 -18.05
N LEU A 10 2.23 11.87 -19.17
CA LEU A 10 1.73 10.49 -19.15
C LEU A 10 2.72 9.56 -18.46
N VAL A 11 4.01 9.66 -18.78
CA VAL A 11 5.06 8.84 -18.14
C VAL A 11 5.12 9.12 -16.64
N PHE A 12 5.09 10.39 -16.25
CA PHE A 12 5.09 10.79 -14.85
C PHE A 12 3.88 10.22 -14.08
N TRP A 13 2.68 10.34 -14.65
CA TRP A 13 1.47 9.80 -14.04
C TRP A 13 1.53 8.27 -13.90
N GLN A 14 2.03 7.56 -14.92
CA GLN A 14 2.20 6.10 -14.87
C GLN A 14 3.15 5.67 -13.75
N ILE A 15 4.27 6.36 -13.58
CA ILE A 15 5.22 6.09 -12.49
C ILE A 15 4.57 6.32 -11.13
N MET A 16 3.78 7.39 -10.97
CA MET A 16 3.06 7.65 -9.72
C MET A 16 2.05 6.56 -9.38
N VAL A 17 1.22 6.14 -10.35
CA VAL A 17 0.26 5.05 -10.15
C VAL A 17 0.98 3.74 -9.83
N PHE A 18 2.04 3.41 -10.57
CA PHE A 18 2.81 2.20 -10.34
C PHE A 18 3.45 2.18 -8.95
N SER A 19 4.01 3.32 -8.52
CA SER A 19 4.60 3.49 -7.18
C SER A 19 3.55 3.33 -6.08
N PHE A 20 2.33 3.83 -6.29
CA PHE A 20 1.22 3.65 -5.36
C PHE A 20 0.83 2.18 -5.22
N TRP A 21 0.76 1.43 -6.32
CA TRP A 21 0.48 0.00 -6.29
C TRP A 21 1.58 -0.79 -5.58
N LEU A 22 2.85 -0.49 -5.85
CA LEU A 22 3.98 -1.09 -5.14
C LEU A 22 3.91 -0.83 -3.64
N PHE A 23 3.55 0.40 -3.25
CA PHE A 23 3.36 0.77 -1.85
C PHE A 23 2.22 -0.04 -1.19
N MET A 24 1.09 -0.23 -1.87
CA MET A 24 0.00 -1.08 -1.36
C MET A 24 0.45 -2.53 -1.16
N ILE A 25 1.13 -3.11 -2.15
CA ILE A 25 1.66 -4.48 -2.06
C ILE A 25 2.62 -4.60 -0.89
N PHE A 26 3.52 -3.63 -0.73
CA PHE A 26 4.47 -3.58 0.39
C PHE A 26 3.76 -3.53 1.75
N ALA A 27 2.70 -2.72 1.89
CA ALA A 27 1.89 -2.67 3.11
C ALA A 27 1.27 -4.02 3.45
N ILE A 28 0.69 -4.71 2.46
CA ILE A 28 0.09 -6.04 2.65
C ILE A 28 1.16 -7.06 3.07
N ILE A 29 2.33 -7.07 2.41
CA ILE A 29 3.44 -7.96 2.76
C ILE A 29 3.86 -7.72 4.22
N ASP A 30 4.00 -6.47 4.62
CA ASP A 30 4.35 -6.10 5.99
C ASP A 30 3.30 -6.58 7.01
N ILE A 31 2.00 -6.47 6.69
CA ILE A 31 0.91 -6.99 7.54
C ILE A 31 0.97 -8.52 7.66
N VAL A 32 1.11 -9.23 6.54
CA VAL A 32 1.11 -10.70 6.53
C VAL A 32 2.30 -11.24 7.33
N ARG A 33 3.49 -10.65 7.14
CA ARG A 33 4.73 -11.04 7.81
C ARG A 33 4.78 -10.66 9.29
N SER A 34 4.09 -9.61 9.71
CA SER A 34 4.10 -9.17 11.10
C SER A 34 3.21 -10.05 11.99
N LYS A 35 3.58 -10.19 13.27
CA LYS A 35 2.73 -10.77 14.30
C LYS A 35 1.79 -9.69 14.84
N PHE A 36 0.50 -10.00 14.89
CA PHE A 36 -0.53 -9.15 15.49
C PHE A 36 -1.30 -9.96 16.51
N GLU A 37 -1.83 -9.29 17.53
CA GLU A 37 -2.66 -9.92 18.54
C GLU A 37 -4.12 -10.04 18.07
N GLY A 38 -4.74 -11.20 18.30
CA GLY A 38 -6.14 -11.46 17.95
C GLY A 38 -6.46 -11.15 16.48
N ASN A 39 -7.56 -10.41 16.27
CA ASN A 39 -8.09 -10.12 14.92
C ASN A 39 -7.46 -8.88 14.24
N HIS A 40 -6.48 -8.23 14.87
CA HIS A 40 -5.90 -7.00 14.34
C HIS A 40 -5.24 -7.19 12.96
N LYS A 41 -4.66 -8.37 12.69
CA LYS A 41 -4.11 -8.69 11.35
C LYS A 41 -5.18 -8.57 10.29
N LEU A 42 -6.33 -9.21 10.50
CA LEU A 42 -7.46 -9.23 9.57
C LEU A 42 -8.02 -7.82 9.35
N ILE A 43 -8.18 -7.05 10.44
CA ILE A 43 -8.64 -5.65 10.36
C ILE A 43 -7.70 -4.83 9.49
N TRP A 44 -6.38 -4.95 9.68
CA TRP A 44 -5.41 -4.18 8.89
C TRP A 44 -5.34 -4.59 7.43
N VAL A 45 -5.50 -5.88 7.12
CA VAL A 45 -5.65 -6.34 5.72
C VAL A 45 -6.89 -5.70 5.08
N LEU A 46 -8.04 -5.74 5.75
CA LEU A 46 -9.29 -5.17 5.23
C LEU A 46 -9.18 -3.65 5.04
N VAL A 47 -8.65 -2.93 6.03
CA VAL A 47 -8.43 -1.49 5.92
C VAL A 47 -7.50 -1.17 4.75
N THR A 48 -6.44 -1.94 4.56
CA THR A 48 -5.46 -1.70 3.48
C THR A 48 -6.07 -1.87 2.09
N ILE A 49 -6.97 -2.85 1.92
CA ILE A 49 -7.58 -3.18 0.62
C ILE A 49 -8.80 -2.30 0.31
N PHE A 50 -9.68 -2.09 1.29
CA PHE A 50 -10.99 -1.48 1.06
C PHE A 50 -11.05 0.02 1.34
N VAL A 51 -10.11 0.57 2.12
CA VAL A 51 -10.09 2.00 2.43
C VAL A 51 -9.15 2.71 1.45
N PRO A 52 -9.56 3.83 0.83
CA PRO A 52 -8.65 4.66 0.04
C PRO A 52 -7.44 5.07 0.89
N PHE A 53 -6.24 4.88 0.34
CA PHE A 53 -4.99 5.11 1.08
C PHE A 53 -4.84 4.24 2.34
N GLY A 54 -5.54 3.11 2.44
CA GLY A 54 -5.50 2.20 3.57
C GLY A 54 -4.08 1.74 3.93
N GLY A 55 -3.22 1.54 2.93
CA GLY A 55 -1.79 1.27 3.16
C GLY A 55 -1.07 2.38 3.93
N LEU A 56 -1.40 3.65 3.68
CA LEU A 56 -0.84 4.79 4.41
C LEU A 56 -1.34 4.81 5.85
N ILE A 57 -2.65 4.60 6.03
CA ILE A 57 -3.27 4.52 7.35
C ILE A 57 -2.64 3.39 8.17
N TYR A 58 -2.41 2.24 7.56
CA TYR A 58 -1.69 1.12 8.17
C TYR A 58 -0.27 1.51 8.62
N PHE A 59 0.50 2.19 7.77
CA PHE A 59 1.86 2.61 8.12
C PHE A 59 1.91 3.59 9.30
N ILE A 60 0.90 4.46 9.42
CA ILE A 60 0.81 5.47 10.48
C ILE A 60 0.24 4.87 11.78
N LEU A 61 -0.86 4.14 11.69
CA LEU A 61 -1.66 3.70 12.84
C LEU A 61 -1.62 2.19 13.09
N GLY A 62 -1.34 1.37 12.08
CA GLY A 62 -1.41 -0.08 12.19
C GLY A 62 -0.15 -0.74 12.69
N ARG A 63 1.02 -0.15 12.42
CA ARG A 63 2.30 -0.69 12.91
C ARG A 63 2.41 -0.74 14.44
N LYS A 64 1.71 0.14 15.18
CA LYS A 64 1.68 0.11 16.65
C LYS A 64 0.88 -1.07 17.23
N ASN A 65 0.02 -1.71 16.44
CA ASN A 65 -0.77 -2.88 16.85
C ASN A 65 0.00 -4.19 16.65
N LYS A 66 1.23 -4.13 16.12
CA LYS A 66 2.11 -5.30 16.02
C LYS A 66 2.55 -5.70 17.42
N VAL A 67 2.59 -7.02 17.66
CA VAL A 67 3.17 -7.55 18.89
C VAL A 67 4.66 -7.25 18.86
N LYS A 68 5.15 -6.52 19.85
CA LYS A 68 6.58 -6.36 20.09
C LYS A 68 7.04 -7.60 20.85
N GLU A 69 7.93 -8.39 20.25
CA GLU A 69 8.73 -9.35 21.03
C GLU A 69 9.62 -8.60 22.03
#